data_AF-A0A8S2XX32-F1
#
_entry.id   AF-A0A8S2XX32-F1
#
_cell.length_a   1.000
_cell.length_b   1.000
_cell.length_c   1.000
_cell.angle_alpha   90.00
_cell.angle_beta   90.00
_cell.angle_gamma   90.00
#
_symmetry.space_group_name_H-M   'P 1'
#
loop_
_entity.id
_entity.type
_entity.pdbx_description
1 polymer ?
#
loop_
_entity_poly.entity_id
_entity_poly.type
_entity_poly.pdbx_seq_one_letter_code
_entity_poly.pdbx_strand_id
1 'polypeptide(L)' 'MTRAQGGLLSFNNFLSTSTNRDISLEFAQPTIEVSDAVGILFAMKIDPSIPSTPFANVCDQSVY' A
#
# COMPACT_ATOMS: atom_id res chain seq x y z
N MET A 1 23.44 -0.17 0.95
CA MET A 1 22.17 -0.79 0.51
C MET A 1 21.35 0.31 -0.16
N THR A 2 21.28 0.35 -1.50
CA THR A 2 20.74 1.52 -2.23
C THR A 2 20.08 1.17 -3.57
N ARG A 3 19.96 -0.11 -3.94
CA ARG A 3 19.59 -0.48 -5.32
C ARG A 3 18.16 -0.11 -5.75
N ALA A 4 17.25 0.18 -4.80
CA ALA A 4 15.84 0.49 -5.12
C ALA A 4 15.52 1.98 -5.10
N GLN A 5 16.40 2.85 -4.60
CA GLN A 5 16.11 4.27 -4.51
C GLN A 5 16.11 4.90 -5.91
N GLY A 6 14.95 5.44 -6.32
CA GLY A 6 14.73 5.92 -7.69
C GLY A 6 14.36 4.81 -8.70
N GLY A 7 14.22 3.56 -8.24
CA GLY A 7 13.71 2.46 -9.06
C GLY A 7 12.19 2.45 -9.18
N LEU A 8 11.68 1.61 -10.08
CA LEU A 8 10.24 1.33 -10.23
C LEU A 8 9.86 0.09 -9.44
N LEU A 9 8.70 0.13 -8.79
CA LEU A 9 8.08 -1.00 -8.12
C LEU A 9 6.85 -1.43 -8.95
N SER A 10 6.72 -2.73 -9.22
CA SER A 10 5.57 -3.29 -9.94
C SER A 10 4.96 -4.41 -9.11
N PHE A 11 3.63 -4.49 -9.14
CA PHE A 11 2.86 -5.54 -8.49
C PHE A 11 2.08 -6.31 -9.56
N ASN A 12 2.12 -7.63 -9.48
CA ASN A 12 1.35 -8.52 -10.37
C ASN A 12 -0.06 -8.81 -9.85
N ASN A 13 -0.48 -8.13 -8.79
CA ASN A 13 -1.77 -8.29 -8.13
C ASN A 13 -2.35 -6.91 -7.77
N PHE A 14 -3.64 -6.86 -7.45
CA PHE A 14 -4.26 -5.67 -6.89
C PHE A 14 -3.67 -5.31 -5.52
N LEU A 15 -3.61 -4.02 -5.22
CA LEU A 15 -3.21 -3.50 -3.92
C LEU A 15 -4.42 -3.06 -3.12
N SER A 16 -4.52 -3.52 -1.87
CA SER A 16 -5.37 -2.89 -0.88
C SER A 16 -4.61 -1.74 -0.22
N THR A 17 -5.19 -0.54 -0.23
CA THR A 17 -4.53 0.69 0.25
C THR A 17 -5.53 1.52 1.03
N SER A 18 -5.04 2.39 1.92
CA SER A 18 -5.88 3.30 2.69
C SER A 18 -5.34 4.72 2.62
N THR A 19 -6.25 5.69 2.61
CA THR A 19 -5.91 7.10 2.83
C THR A 19 -5.64 7.41 4.31
N ASN A 20 -6.10 6.54 5.22
CA ASN A 20 -5.77 6.62 6.65
C ASN A 20 -4.50 5.81 6.93
N ARG A 21 -3.45 6.52 7.34
CA ARG A 21 -2.14 5.96 7.67
C ARG A 21 -2.20 4.89 8.76
N ASP A 22 -3.04 5.07 9.77
CA ASP A 22 -3.09 4.17 10.92
C ASP A 22 -3.67 2.80 10.53
N ILE A 23 -4.69 2.79 9.67
CA ILE A 23 -5.23 1.55 9.07
C ILE A 23 -4.13 0.81 8.31
N SER A 24 -3.33 1.48 7.48
CA SER A 24 -2.23 0.82 6.76
C SER A 24 -1.11 0.34 7.70
N LEU A 25 -0.87 1.04 8.81
CA LEU A 25 0.16 0.67 9.77
C LEU A 25 -0.20 -0.63 10.51
N GLU A 26 -1.48 -0.84 10.83
CA GLU A 26 -1.97 -2.07 11.45
C GLU A 26 -1.67 -3.34 10.62
N PHE A 27 -1.57 -3.23 9.29
CA PHE A 27 -1.14 -4.37 8.44
C PHE A 27 0.38 -4.63 8.49
N ALA A 28 1.19 -3.62 8.79
CA ALA A 28 2.64 -3.74 8.85
C ALA A 28 3.14 -4.19 10.24
N GLN A 29 2.42 -3.84 11.32
CA GLN A 29 2.81 -4.13 12.70
C GLN A 29 2.98 -5.63 13.05
N PRO A 30 2.12 -6.57 12.58
CA PRO A 30 2.19 -7.99 12.98
C PRO A 30 3.48 -8.69 12.55
N THR A 31 4.24 -8.12 11.61
CA THR A 31 5.53 -8.68 11.18
C THR A 31 6.62 -8.64 12.25
N ILE A 32 6.43 -7.90 13.35
CA ILE A 32 7.37 -7.88 14.49
C ILE A 32 7.45 -9.26 15.17
N GLU A 33 6.44 -10.11 15.05
CA GLU A 33 6.40 -11.44 15.70
C GLU A 33 6.93 -12.58 14.82
N VAL A 34 7.24 -12.33 13.54
CA VAL A 34 7.79 -13.33 12.61
C VAL A 34 9.26 -13.00 12.36
N SER A 35 10.17 -13.89 12.78
CA SER A 35 11.61 -13.60 12.91
C SER A 35 12.31 -13.08 11.64
N ASP A 36 11.71 -13.30 10.47
CA ASP A 36 12.34 -13.03 9.16
C ASP A 36 11.54 -12.02 8.31
N ALA A 37 10.52 -11.36 8.87
CA ALA A 37 9.70 -10.37 8.18
C ALA A 37 10.04 -8.94 8.62
N VAL A 38 9.99 -8.00 7.69
CA VAL A 38 10.12 -6.56 7.98
C VAL A 38 8.87 -5.86 7.49
N GLY A 39 8.15 -5.22 8.42
CA GLY A 39 7.00 -4.38 8.11
C GLY A 39 7.44 -3.11 7.39
N ILE A 40 6.87 -2.85 6.22
CA ILE A 40 7.12 -1.65 5.42
C ILE A 40 5.81 -0.91 5.21
N LEU A 41 5.80 0.39 5.52
CA LEU A 41 4.69 1.29 5.20
C LEU A 41 5.01 2.05 3.91
N PHE A 42 4.25 1.77 2.84
CA PHE A 42 4.35 2.52 1.59
C PHE A 42 3.48 3.77 1.62
N ALA A 43 4.09 4.95 1.50
CA ALA A 43 3.39 6.22 1.31
C ALA A 43 3.34 6.57 -0.18
N MET A 44 2.15 6.49 -0.78
CA MET A 44 1.95 6.74 -2.21
C MET A 44 1.35 8.12 -2.43
N LYS A 45 1.90 8.86 -3.41
CA LYS A 45 1.28 10.09 -3.93
C LYS A 45 0.57 9.75 -5.23
N ILE A 46 -0.75 9.81 -5.23
CA ILE A 46 -1.59 9.56 -6.42
C ILE A 46 -2.02 10.91 -6.99
N ASP A 47 -1.75 11.13 -8.27
CA ASP A 47 -2.25 12.28 -9.01
C ASP A 47 -3.52 11.88 -9.78
N PRO A 48 -4.72 12.33 -9.33
CA PRO A 48 -5.98 11.95 -9.96
C PRO A 48 -6.18 12.61 -11.33
N SER A 49 -5.35 13.58 -11.73
CA SER A 49 -5.42 14.18 -13.06
C SER A 49 -4.89 13.26 -14.16
N ILE A 50 -4.22 12.16 -13.80
CA ILE A 50 -3.71 11.15 -14.72
C ILE A 50 -4.86 10.15 -15.04
N PRO A 51 -5.38 10.13 -16.28
CA PRO A 51 -6.64 9.46 -16.62
C PRO A 51 -6.58 7.93 -16.70
N SER A 52 -5.38 7.33 -16.62
CA SER A 52 -5.25 5.87 -16.46
C SER A 52 -5.26 5.53 -14.98
N THR A 53 -6.42 5.38 -14.38
CA THR A 53 -6.49 5.00 -12.96
C THR A 53 -6.78 3.50 -12.83
N PRO A 54 -5.75 2.64 -12.61
CA PRO A 54 -5.97 1.21 -12.29
C PRO A 54 -6.42 1.01 -10.84
N PHE A 55 -7.00 2.02 -10.21
CA PHE A 55 -7.44 1.99 -8.81
C PHE A 55 -8.90 2.41 -8.72
N ALA A 56 -9.61 1.81 -7.77
CA ALA A 56 -10.97 2.17 -7.41
C ALA A 56 -10.97 2.76 -6.00
N ASN A 57 -11.55 3.94 -5.81
CA ASN A 57 -11.85 4.44 -4.48
C ASN A 57 -13.16 3.79 -4.02
N VAL A 58 -13.07 2.87 -3.06
CA VAL A 58 -14.22 2.16 -2.53
C VAL A 58 -14.72 2.92 -1.29
N CYS A 59 -15.68 3.83 -1.50
CA CYS A 59 -16.25 4.64 -0.42
C CYS A 59 -17.31 3.89 0.40
N ASP A 60 -17.98 2.89 -0.20
CA ASP A 60 -19.08 2.15 0.41
C ASP A 60 -18.75 0.66 0.49
N GLN A 61 -18.35 0.20 1.68
CA GLN A 61 -18.30 -1.22 2.00
C GLN A 61 -19.49 -1.55 2.91
N SER A 62 -20.47 -2.27 2.37
CA SER A 62 -21.47 -2.96 3.18
C SER A 62 -20.94 -4.34 3.55
N VAL A 63 -20.92 -4.63 4.84
CA VAL A 63 -20.65 -5.97 5.40
C VAL A 63 -22.01 -6.57 5.76
N TYR A 64 -22.25 -7.82 5.38
CA TYR A 64 -23.42 -8.60 5.81
C TYR A 64 -23.21 -9.15 7.23
#